data_AF-A0A1C5I7F4-F1
#
_entry.id   AF-A0A1C5I7F4-F1
#
_cell.length_a   1.000
_cell.length_b   1.000
_cell.length_c   1.000
_cell.angle_alpha   90.00
_cell.angle_beta   90.00
_cell.angle_gamma   90.00
#
_symmetry.space_group_name_H-M   'P 1'
#
loop_
_entity.id
_entity.type
_entity.pdbx_description
1 polymer ?
#
loop_
_entity_poly.entity_id
_entity_poly.type
_entity_poly.pdbx_seq_one_letter_code
_entity_poly.pdbx_strand_id
1 'polypeptide(L)'
;MTEPQAQPDPQPDPQAQPETTHTATPQDTVQRKPRVRWTIPGAIVLVLLLCFGGCGALPATTSGEEPSDGKAAASAAPQAHSTTSAPTTAAAPTTAPATTSPPVLAYETPTKSDFKLKVKVLKKQCFGSAGCNITYRIGVTYTGDGDLDPSKTYEVTYQVKGAEDPIINTFEVTGDSASVQEEEMASTKRSSDKLTAVVTDVCEF
;
A
#
# COMPACT_ATOMS: atom_id res chain seq x y z
N MET A 1 -30.30 32.55 63.69
CA MET A 1 -30.89 31.85 62.52
C MET A 1 -29.83 30.85 62.09
N THR A 2 -30.01 29.59 62.48
CA THR A 2 -29.04 28.51 62.25
C THR A 2 -29.71 27.48 61.35
N GLU A 3 -29.12 27.28 60.18
CA GLU A 3 -29.53 26.38 59.12
C GLU A 3 -29.40 24.91 59.56
N PRO A 4 -30.42 24.05 59.38
CA PRO A 4 -30.27 22.62 59.62
C PRO A 4 -29.49 22.00 58.46
N GLN A 5 -28.32 21.45 58.76
CA GLN A 5 -27.52 20.66 57.80
C GLN A 5 -28.31 19.42 57.37
N ALA A 6 -28.53 19.28 56.06
CA ALA A 6 -29.11 18.10 55.45
C ALA A 6 -28.16 16.90 55.62
N GLN A 7 -28.72 15.80 56.12
CA GLN A 7 -28.03 14.52 56.27
C GLN A 7 -27.79 13.90 54.88
N PRO A 8 -26.60 13.32 54.60
CA PRO A 8 -26.37 12.63 53.32
C PRO A 8 -27.24 11.38 53.23
N ASP A 9 -27.81 11.13 52.05
CA ASP A 9 -28.53 9.89 51.73
C ASP A 9 -27.65 8.65 51.95
N PRO A 10 -28.20 7.53 52.42
CA PRO A 10 -27.46 6.28 52.51
C PRO A 10 -27.13 5.76 51.09
N GLN A 11 -25.84 5.56 50.85
CA GLN A 11 -25.30 4.96 49.64
C GLN A 11 -25.81 3.50 49.51
N PRO A 12 -26.24 3.04 48.32
CA PRO A 12 -26.64 1.65 48.15
C PRO A 12 -25.43 0.72 48.31
N ASP A 13 -25.62 -0.34 49.10
CA ASP A 13 -24.62 -1.39 49.32
C ASP A 13 -24.11 -1.97 47.99
N PRO A 14 -22.80 -2.28 47.87
CA PRO A 14 -22.30 -3.08 46.76
C PRO A 14 -22.94 -4.47 46.86
N GLN A 15 -23.83 -4.80 45.92
CA GLN A 15 -24.36 -6.16 45.83
C GLN A 15 -23.20 -7.11 45.60
N ALA A 16 -22.96 -7.97 46.61
CA ALA A 16 -22.07 -9.10 46.52
C ALA A 16 -22.49 -9.96 45.31
N GLN A 17 -21.58 -10.09 44.33
CA GLN A 17 -21.69 -11.11 43.30
C GLN A 17 -21.71 -12.48 43.99
N PRO A 18 -22.63 -13.41 43.62
CA PRO A 18 -22.46 -14.79 44.02
C PRO A 18 -21.18 -15.32 43.37
N GLU A 19 -20.25 -15.79 44.20
CA GLU A 19 -19.15 -16.67 43.78
C GLU A 19 -19.77 -17.90 43.11
N THR A 20 -19.86 -17.87 41.77
CA THR A 20 -20.01 -19.10 41.01
C THR A 20 -18.67 -19.81 41.05
N THR A 21 -18.58 -20.79 41.95
CA THR A 21 -17.59 -21.85 41.96
C THR A 21 -17.44 -22.40 40.54
N HIS A 22 -16.41 -21.94 39.82
CA HIS A 22 -16.00 -22.55 38.56
C HIS A 22 -15.37 -23.91 38.90
N THR A 23 -16.20 -24.95 38.84
CA THR A 23 -15.74 -26.32 38.66
C THR A 23 -14.94 -26.38 37.36
N ALA A 24 -13.62 -26.30 37.48
CA ALA A 24 -12.71 -26.66 36.41
C ALA A 24 -12.91 -28.14 36.08
N THR A 25 -13.63 -28.41 34.99
CA THR A 25 -13.58 -29.71 34.31
C THR A 25 -12.96 -29.48 32.94
N PRO A 26 -11.86 -30.17 32.57
CA PRO A 26 -11.32 -30.11 31.23
C PRO A 26 -12.26 -30.88 30.30
N GLN A 27 -13.12 -30.16 29.58
CA GLN A 27 -13.88 -30.75 28.47
C GLN A 27 -12.98 -30.77 27.23
N ASP A 28 -12.07 -31.74 27.24
CA ASP A 28 -11.46 -32.29 26.04
C ASP A 28 -12.56 -33.03 25.25
N THR A 29 -13.18 -32.38 24.27
CA THR A 29 -14.03 -33.08 23.29
C THR A 29 -13.85 -32.54 21.88
N VAL A 30 -12.95 -33.22 21.16
CA VAL A 30 -13.10 -33.66 19.77
C VAL A 30 -13.35 -32.57 18.72
N GLN A 31 -12.24 -31.97 18.28
CA GLN A 31 -12.08 -31.37 16.96
C GLN A 31 -12.52 -32.36 15.85
N ARG A 32 -13.77 -32.27 15.38
CA ARG A 32 -14.19 -32.92 14.13
C ARG A 32 -13.69 -32.11 12.94
N LYS A 33 -12.46 -32.43 12.52
CA LYS A 33 -11.93 -32.06 11.21
C LYS A 33 -12.64 -32.89 10.13
N PRO A 34 -13.17 -32.30 9.04
CA PRO A 34 -13.65 -33.09 7.92
C PRO A 34 -12.45 -33.77 7.24
N ARG A 35 -12.37 -35.09 7.37
CA ARG A 35 -11.43 -35.93 6.62
C ARG A 35 -11.88 -35.96 5.16
N VAL A 36 -11.34 -35.06 4.35
CA VAL A 36 -11.34 -35.26 2.89
C VAL A 36 -10.19 -36.21 2.57
N ARG A 37 -10.57 -37.48 2.37
CA ARG A 37 -9.72 -38.47 1.70
C ARG A 37 -9.69 -38.10 0.21
N TRP A 38 -8.55 -37.61 -0.25
CA TRP A 38 -8.19 -37.81 -1.65
C TRP A 38 -6.75 -38.33 -1.71
N THR A 39 -6.64 -39.63 -1.93
CA THR A 39 -5.44 -40.30 -2.40
C THR A 39 -5.47 -40.32 -3.92
N ILE A 40 -4.49 -39.70 -4.57
CA ILE A 40 -3.90 -40.23 -5.81
C ILE A 40 -2.37 -40.07 -5.69
N PRO A 41 -1.61 -41.17 -5.78
CA PRO A 41 -0.17 -41.20 -5.56
C PRO A 41 0.62 -41.00 -6.86
N GLY A 42 1.85 -40.50 -6.72
CA GLY A 42 2.93 -40.74 -7.69
C GLY A 42 3.03 -39.74 -8.84
N ALA A 43 4.21 -39.12 -8.95
CA ALA A 43 4.87 -38.62 -10.17
C ALA A 43 5.47 -37.19 -10.09
N ILE A 44 5.85 -36.67 -8.91
CA ILE A 44 6.71 -35.46 -8.85
C ILE A 44 7.84 -35.63 -7.82
N VAL A 45 8.59 -36.73 -7.95
CA VAL A 45 9.90 -36.92 -7.29
C VAL A 45 11.02 -37.07 -8.33
N LEU A 46 10.77 -36.74 -9.61
CA LEU A 46 11.72 -36.99 -10.72
C LEU A 46 12.17 -35.75 -11.50
N VAL A 47 11.89 -34.51 -11.05
CA VAL A 47 12.30 -33.29 -11.80
C VAL A 47 13.03 -32.24 -10.92
N LEU A 48 13.49 -32.61 -9.72
CA LEU A 48 14.30 -31.74 -8.85
C LEU A 48 15.76 -32.21 -8.68
N LEU A 49 16.21 -33.12 -9.53
CA LEU A 49 17.54 -33.76 -9.45
C LEU A 49 18.46 -33.50 -10.65
N LEU A 50 18.17 -32.47 -11.47
CA LEU A 50 18.93 -32.20 -12.71
C LEU A 50 19.44 -30.76 -12.89
N CYS A 51 19.42 -29.89 -11.87
CA CYS A 51 19.94 -28.51 -11.99
C CYS A 51 21.02 -28.10 -10.97
N PHE A 52 21.55 -29.03 -10.17
CA PHE A 52 22.63 -28.73 -9.21
C PHE A 52 23.88 -29.58 -9.46
N GLY A 53 24.35 -29.61 -10.71
CA GLY A 53 25.61 -30.25 -11.09
C GLY A 53 26.40 -29.38 -12.08
N GLY A 54 27.57 -28.89 -11.64
CA GLY A 54 28.57 -28.21 -12.48
C GLY A 54 28.90 -26.81 -11.96
N CYS A 55 29.70 -26.62 -10.89
CA CYS A 55 31.16 -26.79 -10.80
C CYS A 55 31.95 -25.75 -11.61
N GLY A 56 32.74 -24.91 -10.92
CA GLY A 56 33.70 -24.01 -11.54
C GLY A 56 34.36 -23.06 -10.53
N ALA A 57 35.42 -23.53 -9.86
CA ALA A 57 36.27 -22.77 -8.96
C ALA A 57 37.27 -21.87 -9.72
N LEU A 58 37.55 -20.68 -9.13
CA LEU A 58 38.80 -19.88 -8.98
C LEU A 58 39.99 -20.10 -9.97
N PRO A 59 40.80 -19.05 -10.31
CA PRO A 59 41.49 -18.19 -9.33
C PRO A 59 41.71 -16.70 -9.69
N ALA A 60 42.37 -16.03 -8.75
CA ALA A 60 42.74 -14.62 -8.64
C ALA A 60 43.74 -14.08 -9.69
N THR A 61 43.77 -12.75 -9.79
CA THR A 61 44.85 -11.78 -10.12
C THR A 61 44.12 -10.54 -10.67
N THR A 62 44.45 -9.28 -10.42
CA THR A 62 45.70 -8.62 -10.07
C THR A 62 45.34 -7.24 -9.49
N SER A 63 46.15 -6.83 -8.52
CA SER A 63 46.33 -5.48 -8.00
C SER A 63 46.74 -4.46 -9.07
N GLY A 64 46.49 -3.18 -8.80
CA GLY A 64 47.04 -2.01 -9.49
C GLY A 64 46.25 -0.77 -9.07
N GLU A 65 46.53 -0.17 -7.91
CA GLU A 65 47.40 1.02 -7.73
C GLU A 65 46.73 2.34 -8.22
N GLU A 66 46.26 3.11 -7.22
CA GLU A 66 46.28 4.58 -7.13
C GLU A 66 47.71 5.15 -7.34
N PRO A 67 47.99 6.48 -7.25
CA PRO A 67 47.23 7.70 -7.54
C PRO A 67 48.10 8.78 -8.25
N SER A 68 47.55 10.01 -8.32
CA SER A 68 48.25 11.31 -8.24
C SER A 68 48.81 11.96 -9.51
N ASP A 69 48.36 13.20 -9.76
CA ASP A 69 49.21 14.39 -9.95
C ASP A 69 48.25 15.62 -9.83
N GLY A 70 48.46 16.60 -8.95
CA GLY A 70 49.59 17.53 -8.90
C GLY A 70 49.22 18.81 -9.67
N LYS A 71 48.60 19.82 -9.05
CA LYS A 71 49.19 21.03 -8.43
C LYS A 71 49.62 22.15 -9.40
N ALA A 72 49.08 23.35 -9.11
CA ALA A 72 49.59 24.72 -9.35
C ALA A 72 49.61 25.25 -10.80
N ALA A 73 49.63 26.54 -11.08
CA ALA A 73 49.19 27.81 -10.47
C ALA A 73 49.61 28.90 -11.47
N ALA A 74 48.86 30.00 -11.50
CA ALA A 74 49.31 31.36 -11.86
C ALA A 74 49.50 31.78 -13.34
N SER A 75 48.71 32.81 -13.69
CA SER A 75 49.18 34.13 -14.15
C SER A 75 49.73 34.30 -15.57
N ALA A 76 48.96 35.01 -16.42
CA ALA A 76 49.26 36.39 -16.82
C ALA A 76 48.37 36.83 -18.01
N ALA A 77 47.71 37.98 -17.88
CA ALA A 77 47.25 38.81 -19.00
C ALA A 77 48.32 39.91 -19.27
N PRO A 78 48.14 40.90 -20.16
CA PRO A 78 47.30 41.07 -21.37
C PRO A 78 48.15 41.59 -22.58
N GLN A 79 47.55 41.72 -23.78
CA GLN A 79 47.87 42.68 -24.88
C GLN A 79 47.29 42.11 -26.19
N ALA A 80 46.88 42.83 -27.24
CA ALA A 80 46.52 44.22 -27.52
C ALA A 80 46.06 44.21 -28.99
N HIS A 81 44.93 44.87 -29.27
CA HIS A 81 44.48 45.46 -30.54
C HIS A 81 44.84 44.82 -31.90
N SER A 82 43.81 44.51 -32.70
CA SER A 82 43.81 44.72 -34.15
C SER A 82 42.38 44.86 -34.67
N THR A 83 42.02 46.10 -34.99
CA THR A 83 40.88 46.45 -35.85
C THR A 83 41.08 45.83 -37.23
N THR A 84 40.09 45.09 -37.74
CA THR A 84 39.99 44.78 -39.16
C THR A 84 38.51 44.75 -39.55
N SER A 85 38.13 45.73 -40.36
CA SER A 85 36.82 45.85 -41.00
C SER A 85 36.73 44.92 -42.20
N ALA A 86 35.60 44.23 -42.35
CA ALA A 86 34.88 43.86 -43.60
C ALA A 86 34.16 42.50 -43.45
N PRO A 87 33.17 42.16 -44.30
CA PRO A 87 32.19 42.97 -45.03
C PRO A 87 30.74 42.62 -44.62
N THR A 88 29.80 43.52 -44.91
CA THR A 88 28.36 43.29 -44.82
C THR A 88 27.96 42.17 -45.78
N THR A 89 27.82 40.94 -45.26
CA THR A 89 27.18 39.85 -45.97
C THR A 89 25.71 39.87 -45.60
N ALA A 90 24.85 40.17 -46.57
CA ALA A 90 23.41 40.05 -46.43
C ALA A 90 23.07 38.61 -46.01
N ALA A 91 22.60 38.46 -44.77
CA ALA A 91 22.14 37.17 -44.26
C ALA A 91 20.92 36.74 -45.08
N ALA A 92 21.02 35.58 -45.74
CA ALA A 92 19.86 34.87 -46.25
C ALA A 92 18.89 34.59 -45.07
N PRO A 93 17.57 34.61 -45.28
CA PRO A 93 16.63 34.26 -44.23
C PRO A 93 16.81 32.77 -43.89
N THR A 94 17.51 32.50 -42.79
CA THR A 94 17.54 31.19 -42.16
C THR A 94 16.11 30.86 -41.75
N THR A 95 15.45 29.98 -42.51
CA THR A 95 14.18 29.39 -42.11
C THR A 95 14.44 28.59 -40.83
N ALA A 96 13.89 29.08 -39.71
CA ALA A 96 13.98 28.38 -38.44
C ALA A 96 13.34 26.99 -38.58
N PRO A 97 13.97 25.91 -38.08
CA PRO A 97 13.36 24.60 -38.09
C PRO A 97 12.05 24.65 -37.30
N ALA A 98 10.97 24.13 -37.87
CA ALA A 98 9.69 24.02 -37.19
C ALA A 98 9.86 23.10 -35.98
N THR A 99 9.82 23.68 -34.78
CA THR A 99 9.77 22.95 -33.52
C THR A 99 8.48 22.14 -33.50
N THR A 100 8.59 20.83 -33.75
CA THR A 100 7.47 19.90 -33.55
C THR A 100 7.26 19.77 -32.05
N SER A 101 6.17 20.34 -31.52
CA SER A 101 5.79 20.16 -30.12
C SER A 101 5.64 18.66 -29.83
N PRO A 102 6.17 18.16 -28.70
CA PRO A 102 5.94 16.78 -28.30
C PRO A 102 4.44 16.51 -28.16
N PRO A 103 3.99 15.27 -28.41
CA PRO A 103 2.59 14.89 -28.23
C PRO A 103 2.19 15.13 -26.78
N VAL A 104 1.10 15.86 -26.57
CA VAL A 104 0.50 16.04 -25.24
C VAL A 104 -0.12 14.69 -24.86
N LEU A 105 0.39 14.07 -23.80
CA LEU A 105 -0.24 12.90 -23.20
C LEU A 105 -1.59 13.34 -22.65
N ALA A 106 -2.66 12.78 -23.19
CA ALA A 106 -4.01 12.99 -22.69
C ALA A 106 -4.29 11.92 -21.64
N TYR A 107 -4.53 12.37 -20.40
CA TYR A 107 -4.95 11.50 -19.31
C TYR A 107 -6.47 11.60 -19.14
N GLU A 108 -7.12 10.47 -18.90
CA GLU A 108 -8.55 10.44 -18.62
C GLU A 108 -8.81 10.72 -17.14
N THR A 109 -9.95 11.37 -16.86
CA THR A 109 -10.40 11.55 -15.49
C THR A 109 -11.04 10.25 -15.01
N PRO A 110 -10.51 9.61 -13.94
CA PRO A 110 -11.03 8.34 -13.48
C PRO A 110 -12.41 8.50 -12.84
N THR A 111 -13.20 7.45 -12.97
CA THR A 111 -14.53 7.32 -12.39
C THR A 111 -14.55 6.19 -11.34
N LYS A 112 -15.64 6.12 -10.57
CA LYS A 112 -15.81 5.09 -9.52
C LYS A 112 -15.70 3.66 -10.06
N SER A 113 -16.14 3.43 -11.30
CA SER A 113 -16.18 2.11 -11.94
C SER A 113 -14.80 1.60 -12.33
N ASP A 114 -13.83 2.50 -12.46
CA ASP A 114 -12.46 2.18 -12.86
C ASP A 114 -11.68 1.57 -11.70
N PHE A 115 -12.16 1.70 -10.46
CA PHE A 115 -11.52 1.13 -9.28
C PHE A 115 -12.25 -0.12 -8.79
N LYS A 116 -11.54 -1.25 -8.77
CA LYS A 116 -12.00 -2.49 -8.14
C LYS A 116 -11.33 -2.66 -6.79
N LEU A 117 -12.16 -2.81 -5.75
CA LEU A 117 -11.68 -3.05 -4.40
C LEU A 117 -11.86 -4.51 -3.99
N LYS A 118 -10.85 -5.04 -3.31
CA LYS A 118 -10.89 -6.39 -2.72
C LYS A 118 -10.50 -6.32 -1.25
N VAL A 119 -11.37 -6.81 -0.38
CA VAL A 119 -11.04 -6.94 1.05
C VAL A 119 -10.17 -8.19 1.25
N LYS A 120 -8.94 -7.99 1.72
CA LYS A 120 -8.02 -9.08 2.10
C LYS A 120 -8.06 -9.23 3.61
N VAL A 121 -8.65 -10.33 4.09
CA VAL A 121 -8.64 -10.67 5.52
C VAL A 121 -7.23 -11.11 5.91
N LEU A 122 -6.66 -10.43 6.89
CA LEU A 122 -5.34 -10.73 7.47
C LEU A 122 -5.48 -11.63 8.69
N LYS A 123 -6.43 -11.30 9.57
CA LYS A 123 -6.74 -12.06 10.78
C LYS A 123 -8.24 -12.10 11.00
N LYS A 124 -8.75 -13.23 11.50
CA LYS A 124 -10.16 -13.41 11.85
C LYS A 124 -10.27 -14.22 13.14
N GLN A 125 -10.93 -13.66 14.14
CA GLN A 125 -11.21 -14.31 15.42
C GLN A 125 -12.71 -14.31 15.66
N CYS A 126 -13.31 -15.48 15.86
CA CYS A 126 -14.76 -15.63 15.94
C CYS A 126 -15.19 -16.17 17.30
N PHE A 127 -16.31 -15.67 17.78
CA PHE A 127 -16.87 -15.94 19.11
C PHE A 127 -18.23 -16.62 18.99
N GLY A 128 -18.33 -17.60 18.07
CA GLY A 128 -19.55 -18.37 17.81
C GLY A 128 -20.66 -17.50 17.21
N SER A 129 -21.78 -17.38 17.92
CA SER A 129 -22.92 -16.56 17.52
C SER A 129 -22.73 -15.06 17.74
N ALA A 130 -21.72 -14.65 18.51
CA ALA A 130 -21.39 -13.24 18.74
C ALA A 130 -20.61 -12.60 17.58
N GLY A 131 -20.37 -13.34 16.49
CA GLY A 131 -19.69 -12.82 15.30
C GLY A 131 -18.17 -12.97 15.33
N CYS A 132 -17.46 -12.11 14.60
CA CYS A 132 -16.00 -12.13 14.51
C CYS A 132 -15.39 -10.73 14.47
N ASN A 133 -14.20 -10.61 15.08
CA ASN A 133 -13.28 -9.50 14.88
C ASN A 133 -12.33 -9.83 13.72
N ILE A 134 -12.25 -8.93 12.75
CA ILE A 134 -11.53 -9.12 11.49
C ILE A 134 -10.53 -7.97 11.34
N THR A 135 -9.25 -8.33 11.21
CA THR A 135 -8.21 -7.41 10.71
C THR A 135 -8.10 -7.64 9.21
N TYR A 136 -8.20 -6.57 8.42
CA TYR A 136 -8.19 -6.66 6.96
C TYR A 136 -7.37 -5.53 6.33
N ARG A 137 -7.12 -5.65 5.03
CA ARG A 137 -6.55 -4.61 4.17
C ARG A 137 -7.36 -4.49 2.89
N ILE A 138 -7.44 -3.28 2.34
CA ILE A 138 -7.99 -3.05 1.00
C ILE A 138 -6.91 -3.27 -0.06
N GLY A 139 -7.20 -4.17 -1.00
CA GLY A 139 -6.50 -4.27 -2.26
C GLY A 139 -7.21 -3.42 -3.31
N VAL A 140 -6.45 -2.59 -4.01
CA VAL A 140 -6.95 -1.70 -5.06
C VAL A 140 -6.46 -2.22 -6.40
N THR A 141 -7.32 -2.17 -7.41
CA THR A 141 -6.95 -2.44 -8.80
C THR A 141 -7.63 -1.40 -9.66
N TYR A 142 -6.83 -0.59 -10.36
CA TYR A 142 -7.33 0.33 -11.37
C TYR A 142 -7.52 -0.41 -12.69
N THR A 143 -8.64 -0.15 -13.35
CA THR A 143 -9.15 -0.86 -14.54
C THR A 143 -9.72 0.10 -15.59
N GLY A 144 -9.38 1.38 -15.52
CA GLY A 144 -9.75 2.37 -16.54
C GLY A 144 -9.01 2.13 -17.85
N ASP A 145 -9.52 2.72 -18.93
CA ASP A 145 -9.03 2.51 -20.29
C ASP A 145 -7.68 3.19 -20.59
N GLY A 146 -7.28 4.17 -19.77
CA GLY A 146 -6.00 4.88 -19.88
C GLY A 146 -5.31 5.07 -18.52
N ASP A 147 -4.02 5.40 -18.56
CA ASP A 147 -3.21 5.64 -17.36
C ASP A 147 -3.68 6.88 -16.59
N LEU A 148 -3.51 6.85 -15.27
CA LEU A 148 -3.77 8.01 -14.42
C LEU A 148 -2.67 9.05 -14.59
N ASP A 149 -3.03 10.33 -14.56
CA ASP A 149 -2.04 11.41 -14.59
C ASP A 149 -1.13 11.31 -13.35
N PRO A 150 0.19 11.09 -13.51
CA PRO A 150 1.12 10.98 -12.39
C PRO A 150 1.31 12.29 -11.62
N SER A 151 0.81 13.41 -12.16
CA SER A 151 0.85 14.74 -11.54
C SER A 151 -0.41 15.04 -10.72
N LYS A 152 -1.42 14.18 -10.77
CA LYS A 152 -2.69 14.32 -10.07
C LYS A 152 -2.82 13.26 -8.99
N THR A 153 -3.44 13.65 -7.88
CA THR A 153 -3.81 12.73 -6.82
C THR A 153 -5.33 12.65 -6.75
N TYR A 154 -5.85 11.44 -6.70
CA TYR A 154 -7.27 11.18 -6.55
C TYR A 154 -7.54 10.63 -5.15
N GLU A 155 -8.48 11.24 -4.44
CA GLU A 155 -9.05 10.68 -3.22
C GLU A 155 -10.22 9.77 -3.59
N VAL A 156 -10.11 8.49 -3.23
CA VAL A 156 -11.14 7.48 -3.49
C VAL A 156 -11.84 7.16 -2.17
N THR A 157 -13.12 7.51 -2.09
CA THR A 157 -13.97 7.14 -0.95
C THR A 157 -14.64 5.79 -1.21
N TYR A 158 -14.60 4.91 -0.21
CA TYR A 158 -15.21 3.60 -0.29
C TYR A 158 -15.97 3.23 0.98
N GLN A 159 -16.89 2.27 0.83
CA GLN A 159 -17.67 1.71 1.92
C GLN A 159 -17.42 0.20 2.03
N VAL A 160 -17.04 -0.25 3.22
CA VAL A 160 -16.99 -1.66 3.60
C VAL A 160 -18.33 -2.08 4.19
N LYS A 161 -18.96 -3.06 3.54
CA LYS A 161 -20.23 -3.70 3.94
C LYS A 161 -19.96 -5.05 4.58
N GLY A 162 -20.92 -5.55 5.35
CA GLY A 162 -20.87 -6.86 6.02
C GLY A 162 -20.21 -6.83 7.40
N ALA A 163 -19.66 -5.69 7.81
CA ALA A 163 -19.37 -5.39 9.21
C ALA A 163 -20.68 -5.16 10.00
N GLU A 164 -20.60 -5.00 11.32
CA GLU A 164 -21.76 -4.71 12.16
C GLU A 164 -22.48 -3.45 11.69
N ASP A 165 -21.69 -2.41 11.44
CA ASP A 165 -22.09 -1.16 10.78
C ASP A 165 -21.22 -0.92 9.54
N PRO A 166 -21.74 -0.31 8.47
CA PRO A 166 -20.95 0.05 7.31
C PRO A 166 -19.80 1.00 7.68
N ILE A 167 -18.59 0.70 7.23
CA ILE A 167 -17.40 1.52 7.49
C ILE A 167 -17.11 2.33 6.22
N ILE A 168 -16.94 3.64 6.34
CA ILE A 168 -16.59 4.53 5.22
C ILE A 168 -15.19 5.05 5.45
N ASN A 169 -14.31 4.87 4.47
CA ASN A 169 -12.91 5.27 4.52
C ASN A 169 -12.47 5.83 3.16
N THR A 170 -11.32 6.47 3.14
CA THR A 170 -10.68 7.01 1.93
C THR A 170 -9.28 6.44 1.74
N PHE A 171 -8.80 6.46 0.50
CA PHE A 171 -7.39 6.23 0.16
C PHE A 171 -7.01 7.10 -1.03
N GLU A 172 -5.71 7.35 -1.19
CA GLU A 172 -5.20 8.20 -2.27
C GLU A 172 -4.59 7.34 -3.39
N VAL A 173 -4.74 7.80 -4.64
CA VAL A 173 -4.11 7.20 -5.82
C VAL A 173 -3.39 8.27 -6.62
N THR A 174 -2.13 7.99 -6.97
CA THR A 174 -1.28 8.84 -7.82
C THR A 174 -0.54 7.95 -8.82
N GLY A 175 -0.77 8.17 -10.12
CA GLY A 175 -0.27 7.28 -11.17
C GLY A 175 -0.65 5.82 -10.89
N ASP A 176 0.34 4.92 -10.87
CA ASP A 176 0.15 3.49 -10.60
C ASP A 176 0.15 3.11 -9.11
N SER A 177 0.28 4.08 -8.21
CA SER A 177 0.45 3.84 -6.78
C SER A 177 -0.82 4.20 -6.00
N ALA A 178 -1.20 3.32 -5.07
CA ALA A 178 -2.32 3.57 -4.16
C ALA A 178 -1.81 3.54 -2.71
N SER A 179 -2.07 4.61 -1.97
CA SER A 179 -1.75 4.75 -0.56
C SER A 179 -2.93 4.28 0.30
N VAL A 180 -2.90 3.01 0.68
CA VAL A 180 -3.94 2.38 1.51
C VAL A 180 -3.43 2.10 2.92
N GLN A 181 -4.34 2.09 3.89
CA GLN A 181 -4.03 1.62 5.24
C GLN A 181 -3.58 0.15 5.20
N GLU A 182 -2.53 -0.18 5.95
CA GLU A 182 -1.97 -1.54 5.98
C GLU A 182 -2.89 -2.53 6.69
N GLU A 183 -3.53 -2.07 7.78
CA GLU A 183 -4.46 -2.84 8.58
C GLU A 183 -5.64 -1.97 9.03
N GLU A 184 -6.84 -2.52 8.90
CA GLU A 184 -8.09 -1.96 9.41
C GLU A 184 -8.81 -3.04 10.21
N MET A 185 -9.66 -2.62 11.15
CA MET A 185 -10.42 -3.52 12.02
C MET A 185 -11.92 -3.38 11.77
N ALA A 186 -12.61 -4.51 11.68
CA ALA A 186 -14.07 -4.57 11.61
C ALA A 186 -14.61 -5.71 12.48
N SER A 187 -15.77 -5.48 13.08
CA SER A 187 -16.58 -6.52 13.73
C SER A 187 -17.70 -6.96 12.79
N THR A 188 -18.18 -8.19 12.92
CA THR A 188 -19.29 -8.75 12.13
C THR A 188 -20.37 -9.29 13.06
N LYS A 189 -21.65 -9.22 12.67
CA LYS A 189 -22.78 -9.70 13.50
C LYS A 189 -22.79 -11.22 13.62
N ARG A 190 -22.43 -11.93 12.55
CA ARG A 190 -22.38 -13.40 12.49
C ARG A 190 -21.05 -13.85 11.94
N SER A 191 -20.63 -15.05 12.36
CA SER A 191 -19.35 -15.61 11.91
C SER A 191 -19.28 -15.93 10.41
N SER A 192 -20.44 -16.14 9.79
CA SER A 192 -20.63 -16.37 8.36
C SER A 192 -20.56 -15.10 7.51
N ASP A 193 -20.67 -13.92 8.12
CA ASP A 193 -20.69 -12.65 7.38
C ASP A 193 -19.35 -12.41 6.68
N LYS A 194 -19.42 -11.73 5.54
CA LYS A 194 -18.28 -11.44 4.67
C LYS A 194 -18.17 -9.95 4.44
N LEU A 195 -16.95 -9.44 4.59
CA LEU A 195 -16.65 -8.05 4.26
C LEU A 195 -16.53 -7.87 2.75
N THR A 196 -17.14 -6.80 2.23
CA THR A 196 -17.03 -6.39 0.82
C THR A 196 -16.83 -4.88 0.75
N ALA A 197 -15.91 -4.40 -0.07
CA ALA A 197 -15.67 -2.97 -0.26
C ALA A 197 -16.23 -2.51 -1.61
N VAL A 198 -16.83 -1.32 -1.63
CA VAL A 198 -17.39 -0.70 -2.84
C VAL A 198 -16.98 0.76 -2.87
N VAL A 199 -16.47 1.21 -4.01
CA VAL A 199 -16.15 2.63 -4.22
C VAL A 199 -17.45 3.42 -4.29
N THR A 200 -17.53 4.49 -3.51
CA THR A 200 -18.70 5.37 -3.46
C THR A 200 -18.41 6.71 -4.09
N ASP A 201 -17.15 7.16 -4.08
CA ASP A 201 -16.77 8.42 -4.70
C ASP A 201 -15.29 8.48 -5.10
N VAL A 202 -15.01 9.34 -6.08
CA VAL A 202 -13.65 9.64 -6.57
C VAL A 202 -13.60 11.13 -6.84
N CYS A 203 -12.67 11.82 -6.18
CA CYS A 203 -12.44 13.25 -6.36
C CYS A 203 -10.94 13.51 -6.59
N GLU A 204 -10.63 14.54 -7.38
CA GLU A 204 -9.26 15.05 -7.50
C GLU A 204 -8.93 15.92 -6.27
N PHE A 205 -7.73 15.72 -5.70
CA PHE A 205 -7.20 16.44 -4.52
C PHE A 205 -6.30 17.61 -4.94
#